data_AF-A0A0U5AX17-F1
#
_entry.id   AF-A0A0U5AX17-F1
#
_cell.length_a   1.000
_cell.length_b   1.000
_cell.length_c   1.000
_cell.angle_alpha   90.00
_cell.angle_beta   90.00
_cell.angle_gamma   90.00
#
_symmetry.space_group_name_H-M   'P 1'
#
loop_
_entity.id
_entity.type
_entity.pdbx_description
1 polymer ?
#
loop_
_entity_poly.entity_id
_entity_poly.type
_entity_poly.pdbx_seq_one_letter_code
_entity_poly.pdbx_strand_id
1 'polypeptide(L)'
;MVKKLFLSLGLLCLFFGSISAQDSHKSPIKSERDINTYCTKISSSSPLCQRWFEIRQKRLEVKSLIYKDIKDFCSKNPKEKFCQKSFRSNLFLFCTKILPQNPNCQLWQELKQAELETKGLLSEEISQFCRKYPENSFCK
;
A
#
# COMPACT_ATOMS: atom_id res chain seq x y z
N MET A 1 6.31 -65.03 34.61
CA MET A 1 5.56 -65.17 33.34
C MET A 1 5.48 -63.78 32.71
N VAL A 2 6.36 -63.42 31.76
CA VAL A 2 6.36 -63.74 30.31
C VAL A 2 5.40 -62.85 29.50
N LYS A 3 6.00 -61.82 28.88
CA LYS A 3 5.94 -61.40 27.46
C LYS A 3 4.69 -60.74 26.84
N LYS A 4 5.06 -59.78 25.96
CA LYS A 4 4.43 -59.25 24.71
C LYS A 4 3.42 -58.13 24.93
N LEU A 5 3.61 -56.89 24.46
CA LEU A 5 4.20 -56.33 23.22
C LEU A 5 3.44 -56.72 21.94
N PHE A 6 2.85 -55.67 21.34
CA PHE A 6 2.52 -55.41 19.93
C PHE A 6 1.12 -55.65 19.33
N LEU A 7 0.73 -54.59 18.60
CA LEU A 7 0.04 -54.54 17.31
C LEU A 7 -1.50 -54.59 17.23
N SER A 8 -2.07 -53.43 16.90
CA SER A 8 -3.03 -53.23 15.79
C SER A 8 -3.24 -51.70 15.65
N LEU A 9 -2.56 -51.01 14.75
CA LEU A 9 -2.96 -50.78 13.35
C LEU A 9 -4.48 -50.64 13.16
N GLY A 10 -4.94 -49.38 13.10
CA GLY A 10 -6.14 -48.92 12.41
C GLY A 10 -5.90 -47.45 12.12
N LEU A 11 -5.37 -47.03 10.96
CA LEU A 11 -5.93 -47.16 9.62
C LEU A 11 -7.37 -46.62 9.53
N LEU A 12 -7.55 -45.32 9.78
CA LEU A 12 -8.70 -44.54 9.30
C LEU A 12 -8.40 -43.02 9.43
N CYS A 13 -7.37 -42.56 8.71
CA CYS A 13 -7.23 -41.15 8.34
C CYS A 13 -7.37 -41.02 6.83
N LEU A 14 -8.51 -41.46 6.30
CA LEU A 14 -8.95 -41.12 4.96
C LEU A 14 -10.35 -40.52 5.10
N PHE A 15 -10.60 -39.44 4.37
CA PHE A 15 -11.80 -38.61 4.36
C PHE A 15 -11.91 -37.63 5.52
N PHE A 16 -11.32 -36.45 5.37
CA PHE A 16 -12.02 -35.16 5.42
C PHE A 16 -11.03 -34.05 5.08
N GLY A 17 -11.33 -33.27 4.03
CA GLY A 17 -10.72 -31.96 3.81
C GLY A 17 -9.80 -31.84 2.59
N SER A 18 -10.34 -32.10 1.40
CA SER A 18 -9.82 -31.53 0.15
C SER A 18 -9.96 -30.00 0.18
N ILE A 19 -9.05 -29.26 0.82
CA ILE A 19 -8.98 -27.79 0.67
C ILE A 19 -7.52 -27.35 0.71
N SER A 20 -7.14 -26.52 -0.27
CA SER A 20 -5.89 -25.78 -0.42
C SER A 20 -4.89 -26.33 -1.44
N ALA A 21 -5.34 -26.56 -2.67
CA ALA A 21 -4.47 -26.37 -3.82
C ALA A 21 -4.53 -24.89 -4.24
N GLN A 22 -3.59 -24.12 -3.69
CA GLN A 22 -2.99 -22.90 -4.23
C GLN A 22 -3.71 -22.22 -5.43
N ASP A 23 -4.60 -21.28 -5.14
CA ASP A 23 -4.85 -20.12 -6.01
C ASP A 23 -4.27 -18.87 -5.34
N SER A 24 -2.97 -18.92 -5.03
CA SER A 24 -2.22 -17.70 -4.76
C SER A 24 -1.79 -17.08 -6.09
N HIS A 25 -2.75 -16.71 -6.94
CA HIS A 25 -2.56 -15.59 -7.84
C HIS A 25 -2.54 -14.32 -6.97
N LYS A 26 -1.53 -14.18 -6.11
CA LYS A 26 -1.05 -12.85 -5.70
C LYS A 26 -0.57 -12.24 -7.00
N SER A 27 -1.45 -11.54 -7.72
CA SER A 27 -1.02 -10.63 -8.76
C SER A 27 0.08 -9.78 -8.11
N PRO A 28 1.33 -9.81 -8.60
CA PRO A 28 2.36 -8.97 -8.01
C PRO A 28 1.80 -7.55 -8.06
N ILE A 29 1.68 -6.91 -6.89
CA ILE A 29 1.17 -5.54 -6.78
C ILE A 29 1.85 -4.75 -7.90
N LYS A 30 1.05 -4.32 -8.88
CA LYS A 30 1.59 -3.67 -10.07
C LYS A 30 2.45 -2.50 -9.64
N SER A 31 3.62 -2.36 -10.28
CA SER A 31 4.55 -1.32 -9.89
C SER A 31 3.90 0.05 -10.07
N GLU A 32 4.37 1.05 -9.34
CA GLU A 32 3.87 2.42 -9.52
C GLU A 32 4.02 2.90 -10.96
N ARG A 33 5.06 2.43 -11.65
CA ARG A 33 5.30 2.68 -13.08
C ARG A 33 4.20 2.07 -13.95
N ASP A 34 3.78 0.84 -13.66
CA ASP A 34 2.74 0.16 -14.46
C ASP A 34 1.39 0.84 -14.29
N ILE A 35 1.05 1.22 -13.06
CA ILE A 35 -0.17 1.99 -12.76
C ILE A 35 -0.16 3.33 -13.48
N ASN A 36 0.95 4.06 -13.42
CA ASN A 36 1.09 5.33 -14.14
C ASN A 36 0.98 5.13 -15.65
N THR A 37 1.61 4.10 -16.21
CA THR A 37 1.54 3.80 -17.65
C THR A 37 0.11 3.45 -18.06
N TYR A 38 -0.56 2.59 -17.29
CA TYR A 38 -1.94 2.21 -17.53
C TYR A 38 -2.86 3.44 -17.51
N CYS A 39 -2.76 4.26 -16.47
CA CYS A 39 -3.60 5.43 -16.28
C CYS A 39 -3.29 6.61 -17.20
N THR A 40 -2.12 6.63 -17.85
CA THR A 40 -1.80 7.69 -18.83
C THR A 40 -2.00 7.26 -20.27
N LYS A 41 -1.78 5.97 -20.59
CA LYS A 41 -1.71 5.50 -21.98
C LYS A 41 -2.75 4.46 -22.35
N ILE A 42 -3.33 3.75 -21.39
CA ILE A 42 -4.24 2.62 -21.66
C ILE A 42 -5.68 2.97 -21.31
N SER A 43 -5.93 3.49 -20.12
CA SER A 43 -7.28 3.74 -19.59
C SER A 43 -7.34 5.07 -18.82
N SER A 44 -7.01 6.18 -19.49
CA SER A 44 -6.95 7.50 -18.86
C SER A 44 -8.29 8.05 -18.38
N SER A 45 -9.40 7.57 -18.96
CA SER A 45 -10.75 7.91 -18.54
C SER A 45 -11.30 7.01 -17.42
N SER A 46 -10.53 6.02 -16.94
CA SER A 46 -10.95 5.19 -15.80
C SER A 46 -11.16 6.06 -14.56
N PRO A 47 -12.29 5.94 -13.85
CA PRO A 47 -12.52 6.65 -12.59
C PRO A 47 -11.43 6.36 -11.55
N LEU A 48 -10.87 5.14 -11.52
CA LEU A 48 -9.77 4.79 -10.63
C LEU A 48 -8.48 5.53 -11.00
N CYS A 49 -8.23 5.73 -12.29
CA CYS A 49 -7.08 6.50 -12.76
C CYS A 49 -7.21 8.00 -12.45
N GLN A 50 -8.40 8.57 -12.62
CA GLN A 50 -8.67 9.95 -12.19
C GLN A 50 -8.44 10.11 -10.68
N ARG A 51 -9.01 9.19 -9.90
CA ARG A 51 -8.85 9.16 -8.43
C ARG A 51 -7.39 9.05 -8.00
N TRP A 52 -6.61 8.21 -8.69
CA TRP A 52 -5.18 8.06 -8.45
C TRP A 52 -4.42 9.38 -8.62
N PHE A 53 -4.66 10.11 -9.71
CA PHE A 53 -4.03 11.40 -9.94
C PHE A 53 -4.49 12.46 -8.94
N GLU A 54 -5.79 12.52 -8.63
CA GLU A 54 -6.34 13.45 -7.63
C GLU A 54 -5.69 13.25 -6.25
N ILE A 55 -5.60 12.01 -5.78
CA ILE A 55 -4.97 11.71 -4.48
C ILE A 55 -3.51 12.15 -4.50
N ARG A 56 -2.76 11.83 -5.57
CA ARG A 56 -1.35 12.21 -5.65
C ARG A 56 -1.14 13.72 -5.66
N GLN A 57 -1.96 14.46 -6.39
CA GLN A 57 -1.91 15.93 -6.38
C GLN A 57 -2.19 16.49 -5.00
N LYS A 58 -3.28 16.05 -4.35
CA LYS A 58 -3.62 16.46 -2.98
C LYS A 58 -2.50 16.13 -1.98
N ARG A 59 -1.82 14.99 -2.13
CA ARG A 59 -0.67 14.63 -1.28
C ARG A 59 0.49 15.60 -1.43
N LEU A 60 0.77 16.09 -2.63
CA LEU A 60 1.80 17.10 -2.87
C LEU A 60 1.43 18.44 -2.26
N GLU A 61 0.17 18.87 -2.43
CA GLU A 61 -0.36 20.10 -1.83
C GLU A 61 -0.24 20.07 -0.30
N VAL A 62 -0.76 19.03 0.34
CA VAL A 62 -0.72 18.86 1.80
C VAL A 62 0.70 18.73 2.31
N LYS A 63 1.59 18.05 1.57
CA LYS A 63 3.01 17.97 1.93
C LYS A 63 3.64 19.37 2.00
N SER A 64 3.27 20.29 1.11
CA SER A 64 3.74 21.68 1.15
C SER A 64 3.26 22.41 2.40
N LEU A 65 2.01 22.17 2.83
CA LEU A 65 1.43 22.75 4.04
C LEU A 65 2.15 22.24 5.30
N ILE A 66 2.43 20.94 5.37
CA ILE A 66 3.20 20.36 6.48
C ILE A 66 4.60 20.96 6.57
N TYR A 67 5.25 21.26 5.44
CA TYR A 67 6.55 21.95 5.48
C TYR A 67 6.46 23.37 6.06
N LYS A 68 5.35 24.08 5.84
CA LYS A 68 5.08 25.37 6.50
C LYS A 68 4.91 25.15 8.01
N ASP A 69 4.10 24.17 8.41
CA ASP A 69 3.88 23.84 9.82
C ASP A 69 5.18 23.47 10.54
N ILE A 70 6.07 22.72 9.88
CA ILE A 70 7.41 22.39 10.37
C ILE A 70 8.24 23.65 10.59
N LYS A 71 8.23 24.58 9.62
CA LYS A 71 8.98 25.84 9.72
C LYS A 71 8.47 26.68 10.88
N ASP A 72 7.15 26.81 11.01
CA ASP A 72 6.51 27.56 12.09
C ASP A 72 6.79 26.93 13.45
N PHE A 73 6.68 25.61 13.57
CA PHE A 73 7.04 24.88 14.78
C PHE A 73 8.50 25.14 15.19
N CYS A 74 9.43 25.07 14.24
CA CYS A 74 10.85 25.24 14.53
C CYS A 74 11.25 26.69 14.80
N SER A 75 10.53 27.68 14.25
CA SER A 75 10.72 29.08 14.62
C SER A 75 10.34 29.36 16.07
N LYS A 76 9.32 28.66 16.58
CA LYS A 76 8.84 28.79 17.97
C LYS A 76 9.65 27.93 18.95
N ASN A 77 10.24 26.84 18.48
CA ASN A 77 10.95 25.86 19.30
C ASN A 77 12.36 25.57 18.76
N PRO A 78 13.26 26.57 18.69
CA PRO A 78 14.57 26.41 18.05
C PRO A 78 15.50 25.41 18.77
N LYS A 79 15.23 25.13 20.06
CA LYS A 79 16.01 24.18 20.87
C LYS A 79 15.57 22.72 20.69
N GLU A 80 14.48 22.47 19.99
CA GLU A 80 14.00 21.10 19.74
C GLU A 80 14.98 20.33 18.86
N LYS A 81 15.31 19.09 19.26
CA LYS A 81 16.26 18.24 18.53
C LYS A 81 15.82 17.99 17.08
N PHE A 82 14.50 17.96 16.85
CA PHE A 82 13.91 17.87 15.51
C PHE A 82 14.31 19.06 14.63
N CYS A 83 14.38 20.27 15.19
CA CYS A 83 14.65 21.52 14.49
C CYS A 83 16.14 21.82 14.27
N GLN A 84 17.00 21.22 15.08
CA GLN A 84 18.46 21.42 15.00
C GLN A 84 19.11 20.61 13.87
N LYS A 85 18.46 19.56 13.37
CA LYS A 85 19.00 18.75 12.28
C LYS A 85 18.76 19.45 10.95
N SER A 86 19.84 19.88 10.29
CA SER A 86 19.79 20.45 8.95
C SER A 86 19.17 19.46 7.94
N PHE A 87 18.05 19.88 7.35
CA PHE A 87 17.69 19.57 5.98
C PHE A 87 17.10 18.21 5.58
N ARG A 88 16.59 17.41 6.51
CA ARG A 88 15.53 16.44 6.18
C ARG A 88 14.50 16.42 7.29
N SER A 89 13.64 17.44 7.30
CA SER A 89 12.41 17.42 8.09
C SER A 89 11.61 16.20 7.66
N ASN A 90 11.72 15.15 8.47
CA ASN A 90 11.09 13.88 8.19
C ASN A 90 9.59 14.08 8.47
N LEU A 91 8.81 14.26 7.40
CA LEU A 91 7.35 14.42 7.47
C LEU A 91 6.71 13.35 8.34
N PHE A 92 7.16 12.09 8.18
CA PHE A 92 6.65 10.99 8.97
C PHE A 92 6.94 11.19 10.45
N LEU A 93 8.17 11.56 10.83
CA LEU A 93 8.51 11.84 12.23
C LEU A 93 7.67 13.00 12.78
N PHE A 94 7.53 14.08 12.02
CA PHE A 94 6.75 15.24 12.42
C PHE A 94 5.28 14.87 12.68
N CYS A 95 4.66 14.18 11.71
CA CYS A 95 3.25 13.81 11.75
C CYS A 95 2.92 12.60 12.63
N THR A 96 3.90 11.88 13.18
CA THR A 96 3.64 10.74 14.07
C THR A 96 4.12 10.97 15.49
N LYS A 97 5.13 11.82 15.70
CA LYS A 97 5.72 12.02 17.04
C LYS A 97 5.69 13.46 17.53
N ILE A 98 5.82 14.45 16.64
CA ILE A 98 5.96 15.85 17.06
C ILE A 98 4.58 16.51 17.19
N LEU A 99 3.78 16.46 16.12
CA LEU A 99 2.42 17.01 16.11
C LEU A 99 1.44 16.04 15.41
N PRO A 100 1.12 14.89 16.03
CA PRO A 100 0.24 13.90 15.42
C PRO A 100 -1.19 14.41 15.22
N GLN A 101 -1.64 15.38 16.01
CA GLN A 101 -2.97 15.98 15.92
C GLN A 101 -3.05 17.18 14.97
N ASN A 102 -1.97 17.51 14.26
CA ASN A 102 -2.00 18.56 13.25
C ASN A 102 -2.95 18.15 12.10
N PRO A 103 -3.90 19.01 11.67
CA PRO A 103 -4.87 18.66 10.64
C PRO A 103 -4.25 18.28 9.29
N ASN A 104 -3.17 18.95 8.87
CA ASN A 104 -2.46 18.61 7.64
C ASN A 104 -1.78 17.23 7.77
N CYS A 105 -1.26 16.90 8.95
CA CYS A 105 -0.70 15.58 9.23
C CYS A 105 -1.76 14.46 9.19
N GLN A 106 -2.93 14.68 9.78
CA GLN A 106 -4.06 13.73 9.70
C GLN A 106 -4.48 13.52 8.25
N LEU A 107 -4.72 14.61 7.51
CA LEU A 107 -5.08 14.54 6.10
C LEU A 107 -4.00 13.85 5.24
N TRP A 108 -2.72 14.08 5.51
CA TRP A 108 -1.63 13.41 4.80
C TRP A 108 -1.62 11.89 5.04
N GLN A 109 -1.97 11.45 6.26
CA GLN A 109 -2.10 10.02 6.59
C GLN A 109 -3.31 9.41 5.91
N GLU A 110 -4.47 10.06 5.95
CA GLU A 110 -5.69 9.63 5.26
C GLU A 110 -5.46 9.49 3.76
N LEU A 111 -4.84 10.49 3.13
CA LEU A 111 -4.50 10.44 1.71
C LEU A 111 -3.49 9.33 1.39
N LYS A 112 -2.59 8.98 2.33
CA LYS A 112 -1.66 7.86 2.15
C LYS A 112 -2.41 6.53 2.13
N GLN A 113 -3.38 6.38 3.01
CA GLN A 113 -4.22 5.19 3.07
C GLN A 113 -5.07 5.07 1.80
N ALA A 114 -5.72 6.16 1.38
CA ALA A 114 -6.49 6.21 0.13
C ALA A 114 -5.63 5.91 -1.11
N GLU A 115 -4.36 6.35 -1.14
CA GLU A 115 -3.40 6.03 -2.21
C GLU A 115 -3.14 4.53 -2.29
N LEU A 116 -2.94 3.86 -1.15
CA LEU A 116 -2.71 2.42 -1.08
C LEU A 116 -3.93 1.61 -1.52
N GLU A 117 -5.12 2.01 -1.09
CA GLU A 117 -6.39 1.38 -1.48
C GLU A 117 -6.63 1.52 -2.99
N THR A 118 -6.50 2.74 -3.52
CA THR A 118 -6.65 3.01 -4.95
C THR A 118 -5.64 2.21 -5.78
N LYS A 119 -4.39 2.10 -5.30
CA LYS A 119 -3.36 1.28 -5.92
C LYS A 119 -3.74 -0.22 -5.95
N GLY A 120 -4.34 -0.73 -4.89
CA GLY A 120 -4.85 -2.10 -4.84
C GLY A 120 -5.94 -2.34 -5.90
N LEU A 121 -6.92 -1.44 -5.99
CA LEU A 121 -8.00 -1.51 -6.98
C LEU A 121 -7.47 -1.42 -8.41
N LEU A 122 -6.53 -0.51 -8.68
CA LEU A 122 -5.89 -0.39 -10.00
C LEU A 122 -5.09 -1.64 -10.38
N SER A 123 -4.44 -2.29 -9.41
CA SER A 123 -3.74 -3.55 -9.66
C SER A 123 -4.70 -4.66 -10.12
N GLU A 124 -5.90 -4.70 -9.55
CA GLU A 124 -6.94 -5.65 -9.96
C GLU A 124 -7.51 -5.28 -11.35
N GLU A 125 -7.82 -4.00 -11.60
CA GLU A 125 -8.30 -3.52 -12.91
C GLU A 125 -7.30 -3.84 -14.03
N ILE A 126 -6.00 -3.59 -13.78
CA ILE A 126 -4.91 -3.95 -14.70
C ILE A 126 -4.88 -5.47 -14.94
N SER A 127 -5.01 -6.27 -13.88
CA SER A 127 -4.97 -7.73 -14.00
C SER A 127 -6.17 -8.26 -14.79
N GLN A 128 -7.35 -7.68 -14.63
CA GLN A 128 -8.54 -7.98 -15.44
C GLN A 128 -8.35 -7.56 -16.90
N PHE A 129 -7.81 -6.36 -17.14
CA PHE A 129 -7.47 -5.89 -18.48
C PHE A 129 -6.53 -6.88 -19.19
N CYS A 130 -5.45 -7.31 -18.53
CA CYS A 130 -4.50 -8.24 -19.14
C CYS A 130 -5.01 -9.67 -19.31
N ARG A 131 -5.94 -10.12 -18.45
CA ARG A 131 -6.66 -11.39 -18.69
C ARG A 131 -7.56 -11.29 -19.93
N LYS A 132 -8.21 -10.14 -20.14
CA LYS A 132 -9.10 -9.90 -21.29
C LYS A 132 -8.33 -9.66 -22.59
N TYR A 133 -7.19 -9.00 -22.52
CA TYR A 133 -6.37 -8.62 -23.69
C TYR A 133 -4.91 -9.08 -23.52
N PRO A 134 -4.65 -10.39 -23.49
CA PRO A 134 -3.32 -10.94 -23.21
C PRO A 134 -2.26 -10.51 -24.24
N GLU A 135 -2.67 -10.26 -25.49
CA GLU A 135 -1.75 -9.86 -26.55
C GLU A 135 -1.36 -8.37 -26.54
N ASN A 136 -2.00 -7.56 -25.69
CA ASN A 136 -1.69 -6.14 -25.59
C ASN A 136 -0.25 -5.95 -25.11
N SER A 137 0.49 -5.03 -25.73
CA SER A 137 1.92 -4.79 -25.40
C SER A 137 2.17 -4.33 -23.96
N PHE A 138 1.17 -3.76 -23.29
CA PHE A 138 1.26 -3.42 -21.87
C PHE A 138 1.27 -4.65 -20.95
N CYS A 139 0.73 -5.78 -21.42
CA CYS A 139 0.54 -7.00 -20.63
C CYS A 139 1.68 -8.01 -20.79
N LYS A 140 2.66 -7.73 -21.65
CA LYS A 140 3.85 -8.52 -21.93
C LYS A 140 5.04 -7.99 -21.12
#